data_AF-E5Y385-F1
#
_entry.id   AF-E5Y385-F1
#
_cell.length_a   1.000
_cell.length_b   1.000
_cell.length_c   1.000
_cell.angle_alpha   90.00
_cell.angle_beta   90.00
_cell.angle_gamma   90.00
#
_symmetry.space_group_name_H-M   'P 1'
#
loop_
_entity.id
_entity.type
_entity.pdbx_description
1 polymer ?
#
loop_
_entity_poly.entity_id
_entity_poly.type
_entity_poly.pdbx_seq_one_letter_code
_entity_poly.pdbx_strand_id
1 'polypeptide(L)'
;MSLEYKPSLGFVETAGLVIAIQVADAMAKAAEVEIISAHKVDGLRVCVICKGDVAACQAAVETGALLAQSLNGLNGYNIIPSPAEEPDSLMDMLEDIKRKKAARKAAKLTRMAAAKGEAAAPAAEESPKGKAKK
;
A
#
# COMPACT_ATOMS: atom_id res chain seq x y z
N MET A 1 -1.89 30.19 -16.88
CA MET A 1 -1.24 29.23 -15.95
C MET A 1 -2.38 28.62 -15.16
N SER A 2 -2.83 27.44 -15.56
CA SER A 2 -3.91 26.73 -14.88
C SER A 2 -3.32 26.26 -13.55
N LEU A 3 -3.72 26.88 -12.44
CA LEU A 3 -3.35 26.38 -11.11
C LEU A 3 -4.12 25.07 -10.92
N GLU A 4 -3.43 23.95 -11.12
CA GLU A 4 -3.94 22.64 -10.73
C GLU A 4 -4.08 22.66 -9.21
N TYR A 5 -5.31 22.51 -8.72
CA TYR A 5 -5.57 22.55 -7.29
C TYR A 5 -4.98 21.30 -6.63
N LYS A 6 -3.95 21.50 -5.82
CA LYS A 6 -3.26 20.41 -5.14
C LYS A 6 -4.02 20.01 -3.88
N PRO A 7 -4.46 18.75 -3.76
CA PRO A 7 -5.20 18.31 -2.59
C PRO A 7 -4.30 18.32 -1.35
N SER A 8 -4.89 18.69 -0.22
CA SER A 8 -4.27 18.53 1.10
C SER A 8 -4.11 17.05 1.42
N LEU A 9 -3.19 16.73 2.33
CA LEU A 9 -2.95 15.37 2.79
C LEU A 9 -3.19 15.27 4.29
N GLY A 10 -3.82 14.18 4.71
CA GLY A 10 -4.03 13.83 6.11
C GLY A 10 -3.40 12.48 6.44
N PHE A 11 -2.85 12.37 7.65
CA PHE A 11 -2.11 11.20 8.11
C PHE A 11 -2.57 10.79 9.50
N VAL A 12 -2.82 9.50 9.72
CA VAL A 12 -3.02 8.91 11.05
C VAL A 12 -2.20 7.63 11.16
N GLU A 13 -1.22 7.61 12.06
CA GLU A 13 -0.41 6.44 12.36
C GLU A 13 -0.98 5.66 13.55
N THR A 14 -1.16 4.35 13.36
CA THR A 14 -1.77 3.45 14.33
C THR A 14 -0.89 2.26 14.66
N ALA A 15 -1.03 1.73 15.88
CA ALA A 15 -0.45 0.46 16.31
C ALA A 15 -1.32 -0.70 15.82
N GLY A 16 -0.85 -1.41 14.79
CA GLY A 16 -1.52 -2.57 14.22
C GLY A 16 -2.49 -2.24 13.09
N LEU A 17 -2.71 -3.26 12.24
CA LEU A 17 -3.52 -3.13 11.03
C LEU A 17 -5.02 -3.03 11.31
N VAL A 18 -5.52 -3.68 12.36
CA VAL A 18 -6.97 -3.70 12.67
C VAL A 18 -7.44 -2.29 13.06
N ILE A 19 -6.66 -1.59 13.89
CA ILE A 19 -6.94 -0.19 14.26
C ILE A 19 -6.88 0.70 13.00
N ALA A 20 -5.86 0.51 12.16
CA ALA A 20 -5.72 1.25 10.90
C ALA A 20 -6.95 1.12 9.99
N ILE A 21 -7.55 -0.07 9.90
CA ILE A 21 -8.75 -0.31 9.07
C ILE A 21 -9.95 0.46 9.64
N GLN A 22 -10.15 0.44 10.96
CA GLN A 22 -11.24 1.17 11.61
C GLN A 22 -11.05 2.69 11.46
N VAL A 23 -9.82 3.16 11.61
CA VAL A 23 -9.46 4.56 11.40
C VAL A 23 -9.72 4.99 9.97
N ALA A 24 -9.33 4.19 8.96
CA ALA A 24 -9.58 4.51 7.57
C ALA A 24 -11.08 4.63 7.25
N ASP A 25 -11.90 3.72 7.79
CA ASP A 25 -13.36 3.77 7.66
C ASP A 25 -13.95 5.03 8.35
N ALA A 26 -13.49 5.36 9.55
CA ALA A 26 -13.93 6.55 10.27
C ALA A 26 -13.53 7.85 9.56
N MET A 27 -12.30 7.94 9.05
CA MET A 27 -11.81 9.08 8.27
C MET A 27 -12.68 9.32 7.03
N ALA A 28 -12.96 8.27 6.25
CA ALA A 28 -13.75 8.36 5.03
C ALA A 28 -15.25 8.65 5.29
N LYS A 29 -15.76 8.32 6.47
CA LYS A 29 -17.13 8.65 6.89
C LYS A 29 -17.27 10.05 7.46
N ALA A 30 -16.20 10.62 8.03
CA ALA A 30 -16.23 11.91 8.68
C ALA A 30 -16.28 13.09 7.70
N ALA A 31 -15.66 12.94 6.52
CA ALA A 31 -15.59 13.99 5.51
C ALA A 31 -15.34 13.42 4.12
N GLU A 32 -15.50 14.28 3.10
CA GLU A 32 -15.22 13.93 1.71
C GLU A 32 -13.70 13.87 1.46
N VAL A 33 -13.11 12.71 1.74
CA VAL A 33 -11.67 12.42 1.52
C VAL A 33 -11.48 11.08 0.82
N GLU A 34 -10.44 10.97 0.00
CA GLU A 34 -10.02 9.70 -0.59
C GLU A 34 -8.91 9.07 0.25
N ILE A 35 -9.09 7.84 0.73
CA ILE A 35 -8.01 7.07 1.39
C ILE A 35 -7.05 6.57 0.32
N ILE A 36 -5.87 7.18 0.23
CA ILE A 36 -4.89 6.89 -0.84
C ILE A 36 -3.97 5.73 -0.50
N SER A 37 -3.72 5.46 0.79
CA SER A 37 -2.80 4.40 1.20
C SER A 37 -2.97 4.03 2.68
N ALA A 38 -2.75 2.75 3.00
CA ALA A 38 -2.46 2.29 4.35
C ALA A 38 -1.04 1.72 4.38
N HIS A 39 -0.08 2.57 4.76
CA HIS A 39 1.33 2.26 4.70
C HIS A 39 1.78 1.52 5.96
N LYS A 40 2.02 0.22 5.83
CA LYS A 40 2.68 -0.56 6.89
C LYS A 40 4.14 -0.13 7.01
N VAL A 41 4.50 0.28 8.21
CA VAL A 41 5.86 0.61 8.67
C VAL A 41 6.33 -0.56 9.56
N ASP A 42 7.63 -0.61 9.84
CA ASP A 42 8.19 -1.59 10.78
C ASP A 42 7.62 -1.39 12.20
N GLY A 43 7.73 -2.43 13.04
CA GLY A 43 7.20 -2.39 14.41
C GLY A 43 5.67 -2.43 14.51
N LEU A 44 5.00 -3.07 13.54
CA LEU A 44 3.53 -3.23 13.47
C LEU A 44 2.75 -1.91 13.30
N ARG A 45 3.41 -0.81 12.93
CA ARG A 45 2.76 0.49 12.75
C ARG A 45 2.17 0.59 11.35
N VAL A 46 1.05 1.28 11.24
CA VAL A 46 0.39 1.52 9.95
C VAL A 46 -0.04 2.97 9.88
N CYS A 47 0.39 3.66 8.83
CA CYS A 47 -0.05 5.03 8.55
C CYS A 47 -1.16 5.03 7.51
N VAL A 48 -2.35 5.46 7.89
CA VAL A 48 -3.48 5.73 6.98
C VAL A 48 -3.31 7.13 6.43
N ILE A 49 -3.43 7.26 5.12
CA ILE A 49 -3.21 8.53 4.41
C ILE A 49 -4.45 8.83 3.57
N CYS A 50 -4.96 10.05 3.70
CA CYS A 50 -6.06 10.56 2.88
C CYS A 50 -5.65 11.81 2.10
N LYS A 51 -6.39 12.11 1.03
CA LYS A 51 -6.32 13.38 0.30
C LYS A 51 -7.70 14.01 0.16
N GLY A 52 -7.75 15.32 0.09
CA GLY A 52 -9.00 16.10 -0.08
C GLY A 52 -8.75 17.59 0.11
N ASP A 53 -9.82 18.35 0.34
CA ASP A 53 -9.70 19.76 0.76
C ASP A 53 -9.15 19.86 2.19
N VAL A 54 -8.49 20.97 2.51
CA VAL A 54 -7.87 21.16 3.84
C VAL A 54 -8.87 20.94 4.98
N ALA A 55 -10.10 21.46 4.86
CA ALA A 55 -11.14 21.30 5.87
C ALA A 55 -11.63 19.84 5.97
N ALA A 56 -11.75 19.13 4.84
CA ALA A 56 -12.14 17.73 4.82
C ALA A 56 -11.05 16.84 5.44
N CYS A 57 -9.78 17.08 5.10
CA CYS A 57 -8.64 16.41 5.72
C CYS A 57 -8.57 16.67 7.22
N GLN A 58 -8.84 17.90 7.67
CA GLN A 58 -8.88 18.26 9.08
C GLN A 58 -9.93 17.43 9.84
N ALA A 59 -11.17 17.45 9.38
CA ALA A 59 -12.27 16.70 10.00
C ALA A 59 -12.02 15.18 10.00
N ALA A 60 -11.51 14.64 8.88
CA ALA A 60 -11.17 13.23 8.75
C ALA A 60 -10.07 12.81 9.73
N VAL A 61 -8.96 13.55 9.76
CA VAL A 61 -7.79 13.23 10.61
C VAL A 61 -8.13 13.37 12.09
N GLU A 62 -8.86 14.41 12.50
CA GLU A 62 -9.29 14.57 13.90
C GLU A 62 -10.16 13.40 14.36
N THR A 63 -11.14 13.01 13.54
CA THR A 63 -12.00 11.84 13.83
C THR A 63 -11.18 10.55 13.92
N GLY A 64 -10.29 10.32 12.95
CA GLY A 64 -9.41 9.15 12.91
C GLY A 64 -8.44 9.09 14.10
N ALA A 65 -7.87 10.22 14.49
CA ALA A 65 -6.94 10.33 15.61
C ALA A 65 -7.65 10.05 16.95
N LEU A 66 -8.86 10.59 17.16
CA LEU A 66 -9.67 10.32 18.34
C LEU A 66 -10.03 8.83 18.46
N LEU A 67 -10.42 8.19 17.35
CA LEU A 67 -10.70 6.75 17.34
C LEU A 67 -9.43 5.92 17.61
N ALA A 68 -8.30 6.27 16.99
CA ALA A 68 -7.04 5.60 17.26
C ALA A 68 -6.63 5.74 18.74
N GLN A 69 -6.87 6.92 19.34
CA GLN A 69 -6.56 7.19 20.73
C GLN A 69 -7.45 6.38 21.68
N SER A 70 -8.75 6.28 21.41
CA SER A 70 -9.69 5.50 22.24
C SER A 70 -9.39 4.00 22.23
N LEU A 71 -8.75 3.51 21.18
CA LEU A 71 -8.27 2.12 21.04
C LEU A 71 -6.85 1.91 21.56
N ASN A 72 -6.25 2.90 22.25
CA ASN A 72 -4.85 2.90 22.70
C ASN A 72 -3.84 2.61 21.57
N GLY A 73 -4.21 2.96 20.34
CA GLY A 73 -3.45 2.67 19.14
C GLY A 73 -2.86 3.89 18.45
N LEU A 74 -3.10 5.12 18.91
CA LEU A 74 -2.59 6.32 18.25
C LEU A 74 -1.08 6.46 18.46
N ASN A 75 -0.35 6.50 17.35
CA ASN A 75 1.08 6.79 17.34
C ASN A 75 1.39 8.23 16.96
N GLY A 76 0.57 8.83 16.10
CA GLY A 76 0.70 10.22 15.67
C GLY A 76 -0.28 10.55 14.55
N TYR A 77 -0.47 11.84 14.28
CA TYR A 77 -1.26 12.31 13.14
C TYR A 77 -0.69 13.64 12.63
N ASN A 78 -0.96 13.98 11.38
CA ASN A 78 -0.57 15.26 10.81
C ASN A 78 -1.47 15.64 9.64
N ILE A 79 -1.49 16.93 9.30
CA ILE A 79 -2.18 17.47 8.13
C ILE A 79 -1.19 18.37 7.39
N ILE A 80 -1.11 18.21 6.07
CA ILE A 80 -0.29 19.04 5.19
C ILE A 80 -1.25 19.74 4.22
N PRO A 81 -1.63 21.01 4.48
CA PRO A 81 -2.61 21.73 3.67
C PRO A 81 -2.18 21.93 2.22
N SER A 82 -0.89 22.19 1.99
CA SER A 82 -0.32 22.45 0.67
C SER A 82 1.04 21.75 0.55
N PRO A 83 1.07 20.49 0.11
CA PRO A 83 2.33 19.76 -0.05
C PRO A 83 3.21 20.39 -1.15
N ALA A 84 4.54 20.43 -0.98
CA ALA A 84 5.46 21.07 -1.94
C ALA A 84 5.48 20.40 -3.33
N GLU A 85 5.65 21.21 -4.38
CA GLU A 85 5.84 20.80 -5.79
C GLU A 85 7.32 20.85 -6.17
N GLU A 86 8.05 19.81 -5.80
CA GLU A 86 9.42 19.61 -6.27
C GLU A 86 9.51 18.23 -6.94
N PRO A 87 10.49 17.98 -7.83
CA PRO A 87 10.85 16.60 -8.16
C PRO A 87 11.08 15.82 -6.86
N ASP A 88 10.50 14.63 -6.74
CA ASP A 88 10.36 13.86 -5.48
C ASP A 88 9.26 14.38 -4.54
N SER A 89 8.13 14.84 -5.10
CA SER A 89 7.00 15.28 -4.30
C SER A 89 6.50 14.16 -3.38
N LEU A 90 5.85 14.54 -2.28
CA LEU A 90 5.32 13.56 -1.32
C LEU A 90 4.34 12.57 -2.00
N MET A 91 3.68 13.01 -3.07
CA MET A 91 2.79 12.18 -3.88
C MET A 91 3.57 11.19 -4.75
N ASP A 92 4.64 11.65 -5.41
CA ASP A 92 5.54 10.79 -6.19
C ASP A 92 6.16 9.71 -5.30
N MET A 93 6.56 10.07 -4.08
CA MET A 93 7.06 9.12 -3.09
C MET A 93 6.01 8.05 -2.74
N LEU A 94 4.75 8.46 -2.54
CA LEU A 94 3.65 7.52 -2.26
C LEU A 94 3.36 6.60 -3.44
N GLU A 95 3.40 7.13 -4.67
CA GLU A 95 3.27 6.33 -5.88
C GLU A 95 4.42 5.34 -6.07
N ASP A 96 5.65 5.78 -5.85
CA ASP A 96 6.83 4.95 -5.93
C ASP A 96 6.81 3.80 -4.92
N ILE A 97 6.36 4.09 -3.70
CA ILE A 97 6.15 3.06 -2.69
C ILE A 97 5.13 2.02 -3.17
N LYS A 98 4.01 2.46 -3.77
CA LYS A 98 3.00 1.54 -4.36
C LYS A 98 3.62 0.70 -5.47
N ARG A 99 4.35 1.30 -6.42
CA ARG A 99 5.03 0.63 -7.54
C ARG A 99 6.05 -0.39 -7.04
N LYS A 100 6.93 -0.01 -6.12
CA LYS A 100 7.96 -0.89 -5.52
C LYS A 100 7.33 -2.07 -4.78
N LYS A 101 6.25 -1.85 -4.01
CA LYS A 101 5.51 -2.92 -3.32
C LYS A 101 4.86 -3.89 -4.30
N ALA A 102 4.23 -3.40 -5.36
CA ALA A 102 3.64 -4.23 -6.41
C ALA A 102 4.70 -5.09 -7.12
N ALA A 103 5.83 -4.50 -7.50
CA ALA A 103 6.94 -5.22 -8.14
C ALA A 103 7.52 -6.31 -7.23
N ARG A 104 7.74 -6.03 -5.94
CA ARG A 104 8.20 -7.04 -4.96
C ARG A 104 7.20 -8.18 -4.80
N LYS A 105 5.90 -7.89 -4.76
CA LYS A 105 4.83 -8.91 -4.69
C LYS A 105 4.84 -9.79 -5.93
N ALA A 106 4.94 -9.21 -7.12
CA ALA A 106 5.02 -9.94 -8.38
C ALA A 106 6.25 -10.86 -8.42
N ALA A 107 7.44 -10.34 -8.12
CA ALA A 107 8.67 -11.13 -8.07
C ALA A 107 8.61 -12.27 -7.04
N LYS A 108 8.00 -12.03 -5.87
CA LYS A 108 7.78 -13.08 -4.86
C LYS A 108 6.82 -14.15 -5.36
N LEU A 109 5.72 -13.78 -6.02
CA LEU A 109 4.78 -14.73 -6.63
C LEU A 109 5.45 -15.57 -7.71
N THR A 110 6.24 -14.97 -8.60
CA THR A 110 7.01 -15.69 -9.63
C THR A 110 8.00 -16.69 -8.99
N ARG A 111 8.73 -16.28 -7.95
CA ARG A 111 9.64 -17.18 -7.22
C ARG A 111 8.90 -18.30 -6.49
N MET A 112 7.76 -18.02 -5.87
CA MET A 112 6.93 -19.01 -5.19
C MET A 112 6.28 -20.00 -6.17
N ALA A 113 5.90 -19.55 -7.37
CA ALA A 113 5.39 -20.40 -8.44
C ALA A 113 6.50 -21.31 -8.99
N ALA A 114 7.71 -20.78 -9.21
CA ALA A 114 8.87 -21.58 -9.61
C ALA A 114 9.27 -22.63 -8.53
N ALA A 115 9.12 -22.30 -7.25
CA ALA A 115 9.37 -23.23 -6.14
C ALA A 115 8.27 -24.29 -5.95
N LYS A 116 7.08 -24.09 -6.56
CA LYS A 116 5.95 -25.02 -6.51
C LYS A 116 5.90 -26.00 -7.69
N GLY A 117 6.97 -26.09 -8.49
CA GLY A 117 7.05 -27.03 -9.61
C GLY A 117 6.59 -28.43 -9.21
N GLU A 118 5.46 -28.85 -9.79
CA GLU A 118 5.01 -30.22 -9.81
C GLU A 118 6.14 -31.09 -10.37
N ALA A 119 6.43 -32.18 -9.68
CA ALA A 119 7.23 -33.26 -10.23
C ALA A 119 6.48 -33.85 -11.43
N ALA A 120 6.73 -33.30 -12.63
CA ALA A 120 6.50 -34.05 -13.85
C ALA A 120 7.45 -35.24 -13.81
N ALA A 121 6.89 -36.42 -13.54
CA ALA A 121 7.59 -37.69 -13.61
C ALA A 121 8.35 -37.78 -14.95
N PRO A 122 9.61 -38.24 -14.99
CA PRO A 122 10.30 -38.40 -16.25
C PRO A 122 9.59 -39.50 -17.04
N ALA A 123 9.06 -39.12 -18.21
CA ALA A 123 8.64 -40.05 -19.23
C ALA A 123 9.83 -40.97 -19.57
N ALA A 124 9.58 -42.27 -19.54
CA ALA A 124 10.56 -43.29 -19.86
C ALA A 124 11.17 -43.05 -21.26
N GLU A 125 12.49 -43.18 -21.35
CA GLU A 125 13.25 -43.21 -22.59
C GLU A 125 12.71 -44.28 -23.54
N GLU A 126 12.19 -43.86 -24.69
CA GLU A 126 12.02 -44.74 -25.84
C GLU A 126 13.39 -44.90 -26.52
N SER A 127 13.97 -46.10 -26.40
CA SER A 127 15.28 -46.43 -26.95
C SER A 127 15.28 -46.40 -28.50
N PRO A 128 16.26 -45.79 -29.18
CA PRO A 128 16.36 -45.85 -30.62
C PRO A 128 17.11 -47.13 -31.04
N LYS A 129 16.43 -48.13 -31.60
CA LYS A 129 17.09 -49.18 -32.38
C LYS A 129 16.87 -48.97 -33.87
N GLY A 130 17.76 -48.16 -34.44
CA GLY A 130 17.99 -48.06 -35.87
C GLY A 130 18.54 -49.36 -36.45
N LYS A 131 18.06 -49.69 -37.65
CA LYS A 131 18.47 -50.80 -38.50
C LYS A 131 19.88 -50.57 -39.08
N ALA A 132 20.70 -51.63 -39.17
CA ALA A 132 21.68 -51.87 -40.26
C ALA A 132 22.12 -53.36 -40.22
N LYS A 133 21.63 -54.22 -41.12
CA LYS A 133 22.25 -54.65 -42.40
C LYS A 133 23.59 -55.41 -42.24
N LYS A 134 23.57 -56.74 -42.37
CA LYS A 134 24.07 -57.48 -43.55
C LYS A 134 23.58 -58.92 -43.52
#